data_AF-A0A7Z0HWG5-F1
#
_entry.id   AF-A0A7Z0HWG5-F1
#
_cell.length_a   1.000
_cell.length_b   1.000
_cell.length_c   1.000
_cell.angle_alpha   90.00
_cell.angle_beta   90.00
_cell.angle_gamma   90.00
#
_symmetry.space_group_name_H-M   'P 1'
#
loop_
_entity.id
_entity.type
_entity.pdbx_description
1 polymer ?
#
loop_
_entity_poly.entity_id
_entity_poly.type
_entity_poly.pdbx_seq_one_letter_code
_entity_poly.pdbx_strand_id
1 'polypeptide(L)'
;MTKNKQELKTQIVAYGWQLFTPENTIVMDNDQGNIAIEDISDNFRGGPFIVLKVSENEVTVESSGIFDQGVSITLDKKIVIKRRPDIEIND
;
A
#
# COMPACT_ATOMS: atom_id res chain seq x y z
N MET A 1 14.04 9.55 20.62
CA MET A 1 13.87 9.69 19.15
C MET A 1 12.38 9.78 18.87
N THR A 2 11.96 10.86 18.23
CA THR A 2 10.57 11.10 17.83
C THR A 2 10.11 9.93 16.96
N LYS A 3 9.10 9.18 17.42
CA LYS A 3 8.36 8.27 16.55
C LYS A 3 7.77 9.15 15.45
N ASN A 4 8.38 9.17 14.26
CA ASN A 4 7.75 9.76 13.09
C ASN A 4 6.45 9.00 12.89
N LYS A 5 5.36 9.60 13.33
CA LYS A 5 4.02 9.08 13.14
C LYS A 5 3.82 9.13 11.62
N GLN A 6 3.94 7.98 10.96
CA GLN A 6 3.84 7.90 9.52
C GLN A 6 2.49 8.51 9.10
N GLU A 7 2.54 9.65 8.43
CA GLU A 7 1.33 10.30 7.90
C GLU A 7 0.83 9.47 6.73
N LEU A 8 -0.46 9.14 6.79
CA LEU A 8 -1.14 8.34 5.77
C LEU A 8 -2.08 9.27 5.01
N LYS A 9 -2.04 9.18 3.69
CA LYS A 9 -3.09 9.72 2.83
C LYS A 9 -4.18 8.68 2.62
N THR A 10 -5.39 9.17 2.35
CA THR A 10 -6.58 8.34 2.12
C THR A 10 -7.18 8.66 0.77
N GLN A 11 -7.62 7.61 0.06
CA GLN A 11 -8.43 7.75 -1.15
C GLN A 11 -9.48 6.64 -1.23
N ILE A 12 -10.56 6.90 -1.95
CA ILE A 12 -11.54 5.88 -2.31
C ILE A 12 -11.14 5.31 -3.67
N VAL A 13 -11.06 3.98 -3.76
CA VAL A 13 -10.80 3.24 -5.00
C VAL A 13 -12.05 2.42 -5.37
N ALA A 14 -11.97 1.70 -6.49
CA ALA A 14 -13.03 0.85 -7.02
C ALA A 14 -13.79 0.05 -5.93
N TYR A 15 -15.11 -0.13 -6.15
CA TYR A 15 -16.04 -0.81 -5.23
C TYR A 15 -16.17 -0.19 -3.84
N GLY A 16 -15.74 1.07 -3.65
CA GLY A 16 -15.90 1.83 -2.43
C GLY A 16 -14.85 1.49 -1.36
N TRP A 17 -13.72 0.90 -1.75
CA TRP A 17 -12.64 0.59 -0.83
C TRP A 17 -11.92 1.87 -0.39
N GLN A 18 -11.66 1.98 0.91
CA GLN A 18 -10.82 3.02 1.48
C GLN A 18 -9.37 2.54 1.51
N LEU A 19 -8.51 3.20 0.74
CA LEU A 19 -7.08 2.91 0.70
C LEU A 19 -6.31 3.93 1.51
N PHE A 20 -5.58 3.45 2.51
CA PHE A 20 -4.66 4.25 3.33
C PHE A 20 -3.23 3.92 2.93
N THR A 21 -2.50 4.90 2.43
CA THR A 21 -1.13 4.75 1.92
C THR A 21 -0.21 5.82 2.52
N PRO A 22 1.11 5.58 2.59
CA PRO A 22 2.08 6.62 2.93
C PRO A 22 2.00 7.81 1.95
N GLU A 23 2.29 9.03 2.41
CA GLU A 23 2.19 10.23 1.57
C GLU A 23 3.03 10.17 0.29
N ASN A 24 4.22 9.58 0.38
CA ASN A 24 5.18 9.39 -0.71
C ASN A 24 4.91 8.14 -1.54
N THR A 25 3.65 7.89 -1.85
CA THR A 25 3.23 6.87 -2.81
C THR A 25 2.48 7.50 -3.97
N ILE A 26 2.47 6.84 -5.12
CA ILE A 26 1.51 7.09 -6.21
C ILE A 26 0.55 5.91 -6.22
N VAL A 27 -0.74 6.19 -6.36
CA VAL A 27 -1.75 5.15 -6.56
C VAL A 27 -2.41 5.36 -7.90
N MET A 28 -2.51 4.28 -8.66
CA MET A 28 -3.24 4.19 -9.92
C MET A 28 -4.29 3.11 -9.77
N ASP A 29 -5.55 3.40 -10.07
CA ASP A 29 -6.64 2.42 -10.06
C ASP A 29 -7.54 2.52 -11.28
N ASN A 30 -8.37 1.50 -11.48
CA ASN A 30 -9.37 1.47 -12.53
C ASN A 30 -10.70 0.87 -12.05
N ASP A 31 -11.76 1.11 -12.81
CA ASP A 31 -13.13 0.67 -12.49
C ASP A 31 -13.30 -0.87 -12.41
N GLN A 32 -12.30 -1.63 -12.88
CA GLN A 32 -12.28 -3.09 -12.79
C GLN A 32 -11.64 -3.61 -11.50
N GLY A 33 -11.25 -2.71 -10.59
CA GLY A 33 -10.67 -3.08 -9.31
C GLY A 33 -9.19 -3.37 -9.31
N ASN A 34 -8.46 -3.06 -10.38
CA ASN A 34 -7.00 -3.20 -10.37
C ASN A 34 -6.39 -1.92 -9.79
N ILE A 35 -5.48 -2.08 -8.84
CA ILE A 35 -4.81 -0.98 -8.15
C ILE A 35 -3.31 -1.24 -8.19
N ALA A 36 -2.53 -0.28 -8.65
CA ALA A 36 -1.08 -0.25 -8.57
C ALA A 36 -0.63 0.85 -7.62
N ILE A 37 0.29 0.51 -6.72
CA ILE A 37 0.83 1.42 -5.69
C ILE A 37 2.35 1.45 -5.84
N GLU A 38 2.90 2.61 -6.12
CA GLU A 38 4.33 2.83 -6.29
C GLU A 38 4.87 3.74 -5.18
N ASP A 39 6.07 3.44 -4.68
CA ASP A 39 6.79 4.30 -3.75
C ASP A 39 7.63 5.32 -4.53
N ILE A 40 7.48 6.60 -4.23
CA ILE A 40 8.21 7.69 -4.90
C ILE A 40 9.30 8.32 -4.02
N SER A 41 9.58 7.75 -2.85
CA SER A 41 10.70 8.23 -2.04
C SER A 41 12.03 7.89 -2.69
N ASP A 42 13.02 8.77 -2.52
CA ASP A 42 14.32 8.66 -3.19
C ASP A 42 15.03 7.32 -2.94
N ASN A 43 14.80 6.71 -1.76
CA ASN A 43 15.40 5.43 -1.37
C ASN A 43 14.80 4.21 -2.08
N PHE A 44 13.61 4.34 -2.66
CA PHE A 44 12.85 3.24 -3.26
C PHE A 44 12.38 3.53 -4.69
N ARG A 45 12.82 4.65 -5.28
CA ARG A 45 12.46 5.08 -6.63
C ARG A 45 12.90 4.05 -7.67
N GLY A 46 11.95 3.56 -8.47
CA GLY A 46 12.17 2.45 -9.42
C GLY A 46 12.10 1.06 -8.80
N GLY A 47 11.69 0.96 -7.54
CA GLY A 47 11.38 -0.30 -6.87
C GLY A 47 10.11 -0.97 -7.39
N PRO A 48 9.83 -2.20 -6.94
CA PRO A 48 8.61 -2.93 -7.31
C PRO A 48 7.36 -2.21 -6.79
N PHE A 49 6.28 -2.25 -7.58
CA PHE A 49 4.97 -1.68 -7.24
C PHE A 49 4.03 -2.74 -6.67
N ILE A 50 3.22 -2.39 -5.67
CA ILE A 50 2.21 -3.30 -5.10
C ILE A 50 1.05 -3.32 -6.08
N VAL A 51 0.62 -4.52 -6.48
CA VAL A 51 -0.61 -4.71 -7.24
C VAL A 51 -1.66 -5.33 -6.35
N LEU A 52 -2.81 -4.69 -6.28
CA LEU A 52 -4.00 -5.21 -5.63
C LEU A 52 -5.08 -5.41 -6.69
N LYS A 53 -5.88 -6.45 -6.50
CA LYS A 53 -7.16 -6.60 -7.18
C LYS A 53 -8.27 -6.65 -6.15
N VAL A 54 -9.17 -5.68 -6.23
CA VAL A 54 -10.32 -5.53 -5.34
C VAL A 54 -11.61 -5.90 -6.07
N SER A 55 -12.57 -6.45 -5.35
CA SER A 55 -13.96 -6.61 -5.79
C SER A 55 -14.90 -6.05 -4.72
N GLU A 56 -16.21 -6.28 -4.83
CA GLU A 56 -17.13 -5.88 -3.77
C GLU A 56 -16.81 -6.52 -2.41
N ASN A 57 -16.21 -7.71 -2.40
CA ASN A 57 -16.13 -8.55 -1.19
C ASN A 57 -14.72 -9.04 -0.86
N GLU A 58 -13.78 -8.95 -1.79
CA GLU A 58 -12.42 -9.48 -1.62
C GLU A 58 -11.36 -8.50 -2.10
N VAL A 59 -10.15 -8.69 -1.56
CA VAL A 59 -8.93 -8.03 -2.00
C VAL A 59 -7.86 -9.10 -2.11
N THR A 60 -7.22 -9.18 -3.27
CA THR A 60 -6.05 -10.01 -3.49
C THR A 60 -4.83 -9.13 -3.72
N VAL A 61 -3.70 -9.54 -3.16
CA VAL A 61 -2.40 -8.92 -3.41
C VAL A 61 -1.69 -9.81 -4.41
N GLU A 62 -1.29 -9.29 -5.56
CA GLU A 62 -0.46 -10.09 -6.46
C GLU A 62 0.93 -10.26 -5.85
N SER A 63 1.43 -11.48 -5.86
CA SER A 63 2.77 -11.79 -5.37
C SER A 63 3.80 -11.07 -6.23
N SER A 64 4.49 -10.09 -5.66
CA SER A 64 5.76 -9.59 -6.18
C SER A 64 6.87 -10.10 -5.26
N GLY A 65 7.94 -10.64 -5.85
CA GLY A 65 9.00 -11.36 -5.14
C GLY A 65 9.83 -10.54 -4.14
N ILE A 66 9.42 -9.31 -3.83
CA ILE A 66 10.17 -8.34 -3.02
C ILE A 66 9.26 -7.66 -1.97
N PHE A 67 7.95 -7.97 -1.90
CA PHE A 67 7.08 -7.25 -0.96
C PHE A 67 7.28 -7.66 0.49
N ASP A 68 7.99 -6.77 1.19
CA ASP A 68 8.20 -6.74 2.63
C ASP A 68 7.27 -5.70 3.32
N GLN A 69 6.29 -5.16 2.58
CA GLN A 69 5.29 -4.21 3.08
C GLN A 69 4.02 -4.94 3.53
N GLY A 70 3.67 -4.83 4.80
CA GLY A 70 2.50 -5.51 5.36
C GLY A 70 1.20 -4.92 4.83
N VAL A 71 0.50 -5.66 3.97
CA VAL A 71 -0.88 -5.35 3.57
C VAL A 71 -1.83 -5.89 4.63
N SER A 72 -2.66 -5.02 5.22
CA SER A 72 -3.74 -5.43 6.11
C SER A 72 -5.08 -5.08 5.46
N ILE A 73 -5.94 -6.09 5.33
CA ILE A 73 -7.28 -5.98 4.75
C ILE A 73 -8.29 -6.26 5.85
N THR A 74 -9.29 -5.40 6.00
CA THR A 74 -10.40 -5.57 6.93
C THR A 74 -11.74 -5.64 6.18
N LEU A 75 -12.70 -6.36 6.75
CA LEU A 75 -14.01 -6.65 6.12
C LEU A 75 -14.90 -5.41 5.91
N ASP A 76 -14.53 -4.26 6.48
CA ASP A 76 -15.18 -2.95 6.35
C ASP A 76 -14.72 -2.16 5.12
N LYS A 77 -14.29 -2.84 4.05
CA LYS A 77 -13.78 -2.23 2.82
C LYS A 77 -12.60 -1.28 3.06
N LYS A 78 -11.67 -1.68 3.92
CA LYS A 78 -10.47 -0.88 4.25
C LYS A 78 -9.19 -1.65 3.98
N ILE A 79 -8.27 -0.99 3.27
CA ILE A 79 -6.92 -1.47 2.97
C ILE A 79 -5.92 -0.49 3.57
N VAL A 80 -4.99 -1.00 4.36
CA VAL A 80 -3.92 -0.18 4.96
C VAL A 80 -2.57 -0.70 4.50
N ILE A 81 -1.83 0.15 3.79
CA ILE A 81 -0.45 -0.08 3.40
C ILE A 81 0.45 0.64 4.38
N LYS A 82 1.35 -0.11 5.01
CA LYS A 82 2.34 0.43 5.96
C LYS A 82 3.74 0.14 5.44
N ARG A 83 4.65 1.05 5.73
CA ARG A 83 6.07 0.73 5.61
C ARG A 83 6.45 -0.21 6.75
N ARG A 84 7.30 -1.19 6.44
CA ARG A 84 7.98 -1.95 7.48
C ARG A 84 8.76 -0.92 8.33
N PRO A 85 8.53 -0.82 9.64
CA PRO A 85 9.44 -0.05 10.49
C PRO A 85 10.80 -0.73 10.32
N ASP A 86 11.80 0.07 9.96
CA ASP A 86 13.15 -0.34 9.61
C ASP A 86 13.53 -1.65 10.32
N ILE A 87 13.89 -2.69 9.55
CA ILE A 87 14.70 -3.75 10.14
C ILE A 87 15.90 -3.01 10.70
N GLU A 88 16.08 -2.99 12.02
CA GLU A 88 17.38 -2.68 12.60
C GLU A 88 18.34 -3.71 12.00
N ILE A 89 19.04 -3.35 10.92
CA ILE A 89 20.24 -4.05 10.51
C ILE A 89 21.24 -3.69 11.60
N ASN A 90 21.27 -4.51 12.64
CA ASN A 90 22.36 -4.49 13.60
C ASN A 90 23.61 -4.85 12.81
N ASP A 91 24.49 -3.87 12.59
CA ASP A 91 25.89 -4.08 12.18
C ASP A 91 26.61 -5.00 13.18
#